data_AF-A0A436ZR94-F1
#
_entry.id   AF-A0A436ZR94-F1
#
_cell.length_a   1.000
_cell.length_b   1.000
_cell.length_c   1.000
_cell.angle_alpha   90.00
_cell.angle_beta   90.00
_cell.angle_gamma   90.00
#
_symmetry.space_group_name_H-M   'P 1'
#
loop_
_entity.id
_entity.type
_entity.pdbx_description
1 polymer ?
#
loop_
_entity_poly.entity_id
_entity_poly.type
_entity_poly.pdbx_seq_one_letter_code
_entity_poly.pdbx_strand_id
1 'polypeptide(L)'
;MAIQRDTKTPQAFLENGDEAEISVADEPASHVFSCKSGLIPDNDSPNDTSGMPGPWTVRGAIFAFNVSCKFPFRKGKVVTAMSGADDQEHEFRTTAKNDIFAKPMGLVVPLETSDIEIRVELLKPQAQGIDTQDAKLPKWDKVETATSQLPSALWVKYSTDEDPTGGRNNQANLLNSKPDGTKDLTTDIILYAPKSLKSEDKIPRLDIRKASEPLAATVSFPPQEEESKNWKPKLPLASTPWEDFKAK
;
A
#
# COMPACT_ATOMS: atom_id res chain seq x y z
N MET A 1 -3.44 4.72 7.13
CA MET A 1 -2.17 4.91 6.43
C MET A 1 -2.43 5.90 5.31
N ALA A 2 -1.72 7.02 5.31
CA ALA A 2 -1.81 8.04 4.27
C ALA A 2 -0.57 7.91 3.40
N ILE A 3 -0.75 7.80 2.08
CA ILE A 3 0.36 7.76 1.13
C ILE A 3 0.34 9.08 0.37
N GLN A 4 1.41 9.85 0.51
CA GLN A 4 1.60 11.08 -0.24
C GLN A 4 2.22 10.74 -1.60
N ARG A 5 1.54 11.12 -2.68
CA ARG A 5 2.12 11.13 -4.02
C ARG A 5 3.07 12.31 -4.11
N ASP A 6 4.22 12.17 -4.77
CA ASP A 6 5.05 13.33 -5.10
C ASP A 6 4.30 14.21 -6.11
N THR A 7 3.91 15.41 -5.69
CA THR A 7 2.91 16.25 -6.37
C THR A 7 3.53 17.26 -7.33
N LYS A 8 4.42 16.82 -8.21
CA LYS A 8 4.67 17.58 -9.45
C LYS A 8 3.83 16.95 -10.56
N THR A 9 2.54 17.26 -10.53
CA THR A 9 1.62 16.89 -11.62
C THR A 9 1.42 18.13 -12.48
N PRO A 10 1.76 18.11 -13.76
CA PRO A 10 1.53 19.24 -14.65
C PRO A 10 0.03 19.36 -14.96
N GLN A 11 -0.50 20.55 -14.77
CA GLN A 11 -1.87 20.90 -15.12
C GLN A 11 -1.90 21.31 -16.60
N ALA A 12 -2.14 20.36 -17.50
CA ALA A 12 -2.56 20.73 -18.83
C ALA A 12 -3.37 19.61 -19.46
N PHE A 13 -4.67 19.83 -19.62
CA PHE A 13 -5.35 19.64 -20.90
C PHE A 13 -6.77 20.20 -20.76
N LEU A 14 -7.07 21.19 -21.61
CA LEU A 14 -8.35 21.90 -21.82
C LEU A 14 -8.55 23.20 -21.03
N GLU A 15 -7.84 24.27 -21.43
CA GLU A 15 -8.50 25.58 -21.49
C GLU A 15 -7.88 26.43 -22.61
N ASN A 16 -8.74 27.26 -23.20
CA ASN A 16 -8.61 27.84 -24.54
C ASN A 16 -7.44 28.81 -24.68
N GLY A 17 -7.02 28.98 -25.94
CA GLY A 17 -5.87 29.77 -26.35
C GLY A 17 -5.82 31.16 -25.73
N ASP A 18 -4.79 31.37 -24.92
CA ASP A 18 -4.09 32.64 -24.76
C ASP A 18 -2.61 32.30 -24.55
N GLU A 19 -1.74 33.05 -25.22
CA GLU A 19 -0.29 32.85 -25.25
C GLU A 19 0.32 33.08 -23.86
N ALA A 20 0.40 32.03 -23.05
CA ALA A 20 1.12 32.07 -21.78
C ALA A 20 2.60 31.74 -22.01
N GLU A 21 3.48 32.66 -21.58
CA GLU A 21 4.93 32.44 -21.53
C GLU A 21 5.25 31.15 -20.76
N ILE A 22 5.98 30.25 -21.43
CA ILE A 22 6.39 28.95 -20.87
C ILE A 22 7.46 29.22 -19.79
N SER A 23 7.02 29.45 -18.56
CA SER A 23 7.87 29.32 -17.38
C SER A 23 8.29 27.85 -17.22
N VAL A 24 9.48 27.61 -16.68
CA VAL A 24 10.19 26.31 -16.53
C VAL A 24 9.47 25.29 -15.62
N ALA A 25 8.14 25.41 -15.44
CA ALA A 25 7.39 24.79 -14.36
C ALA A 25 6.44 23.64 -14.76
N ASP A 26 6.31 23.28 -16.04
CA ASP A 26 5.30 22.27 -16.46
C ASP A 26 5.86 21.21 -17.41
N GLU A 27 6.95 20.54 -17.00
CA GLU A 27 7.39 19.33 -17.70
C GLU A 27 6.38 18.18 -17.44
N PRO A 28 5.94 17.45 -18.48
CA PRO A 28 5.00 16.35 -18.33
C PRO A 28 5.56 15.30 -17.36
N ALA A 29 4.80 14.93 -16.32
CA ALA A 29 5.20 13.91 -15.37
C ALA A 29 5.59 12.61 -16.11
N SER A 30 6.82 12.16 -15.86
CA SER A 30 7.41 10.95 -16.47
C SER A 30 6.75 9.66 -15.98
N HIS A 31 6.06 9.72 -14.84
CA HIS A 31 5.46 8.58 -14.15
C HIS A 31 4.07 8.93 -13.63
N VAL A 32 3.18 7.95 -13.60
CA VAL A 32 1.82 8.09 -13.07
C VAL A 32 1.58 7.02 -12.01
N PHE A 33 1.19 7.47 -10.83
CA PHE A 33 0.75 6.59 -9.75
C PHE A 33 -0.77 6.47 -9.78
N SER A 34 -1.28 5.25 -9.67
CA SER A 34 -2.73 4.98 -9.54
C SER A 34 -2.99 3.90 -8.49
N CYS A 35 -4.02 4.09 -7.68
CA CYS A 35 -4.45 3.05 -6.73
C CYS A 35 -5.29 1.99 -7.45
N LYS A 36 -4.92 0.72 -7.32
CA LYS A 36 -5.65 -0.43 -7.90
C LYS A 36 -6.66 -1.01 -6.92
N SER A 37 -6.33 -1.06 -5.64
CA SER A 37 -7.20 -1.60 -4.61
C SER A 37 -6.93 -0.99 -3.23
N GLY A 38 -7.94 -1.04 -2.37
CA GLY A 38 -7.82 -0.59 -0.99
C GLY A 38 -7.99 0.92 -0.80
N LEU A 39 -8.32 1.70 -1.83
CA LEU A 39 -8.68 3.11 -1.68
C LEU A 39 -9.93 3.24 -0.82
N ILE A 40 -9.88 4.09 0.20
CA ILE A 40 -11.05 4.50 0.99
C ILE A 40 -11.51 5.83 0.39
N PRO A 41 -12.73 5.91 -0.15
CA PRO A 41 -13.26 7.18 -0.62
C PRO A 41 -13.46 8.11 0.59
N ASP A 42 -13.07 9.36 0.45
CA ASP A 42 -13.36 10.37 1.46
C ASP A 42 -14.86 10.74 1.33
N ASN A 43 -15.65 10.45 2.37
CA ASN A 43 -17.10 10.65 2.38
C ASN A 43 -17.52 12.12 2.57
N ASP A 44 -16.59 13.03 2.82
CA ASP A 44 -16.89 14.42 3.20
C ASP A 44 -17.02 15.40 2.02
N SER A 45 -16.87 14.93 0.77
CA SER A 45 -17.13 15.74 -0.41
C SER A 45 -17.63 14.86 -1.57
N PRO A 46 -18.95 14.78 -1.81
CA PRO A 46 -19.51 14.08 -2.99
C PRO A 46 -19.10 14.71 -4.33
N ASN A 47 -18.22 15.72 -4.31
CA ASN A 47 -17.77 16.53 -5.44
C ASN A 47 -16.33 17.03 -5.26
N ASP A 48 -15.42 16.22 -4.68
CA ASP A 48 -13.98 16.54 -4.76
C ASP A 48 -13.43 16.27 -6.16
N THR A 49 -13.87 17.12 -7.09
CA THR A 49 -13.19 17.46 -8.33
C THR A 49 -12.17 18.58 -8.10
N SER A 50 -11.84 18.92 -6.85
CA SER A 50 -10.75 19.88 -6.62
C SER A 50 -9.46 19.20 -7.06
N GLY A 51 -8.86 19.72 -8.13
CA GLY A 51 -7.60 19.23 -8.72
C GLY A 51 -6.39 19.41 -7.81
N MET A 52 -6.55 19.27 -6.49
CA MET A 52 -5.49 19.34 -5.50
C MET A 52 -5.12 17.92 -5.03
N PRO A 53 -3.84 17.52 -5.19
CA PRO A 53 -3.39 16.17 -4.87
C PRO A 53 -3.24 15.97 -3.36
N GLY A 54 -4.33 15.56 -2.69
CA GLY A 54 -4.30 15.06 -1.31
C GLY A 54 -3.70 13.65 -1.20
N PRO A 55 -3.21 13.24 -0.01
CA PRO A 55 -2.71 11.89 0.20
C PRO A 55 -3.85 10.86 0.09
N TRP A 56 -3.55 9.66 -0.42
CA TRP A 56 -4.54 8.59 -0.47
C TRP A 56 -4.74 7.95 0.90
N THR A 57 -5.99 7.88 1.34
CA THR A 57 -6.40 7.07 2.48
C THR A 57 -6.65 5.64 2.01
N VAL A 58 -5.88 4.67 2.52
CA VAL A 58 -5.94 3.28 2.04
C VAL A 58 -6.07 2.24 3.16
N ARG A 59 -6.73 1.13 2.84
CA ARG A 59 -6.78 -0.10 3.65
C ARG A 59 -5.50 -0.89 3.46
N GLY A 60 -4.60 -0.83 4.45
CA GLY A 60 -3.26 -1.41 4.36
C GLY A 60 -3.20 -2.89 3.93
N ALA A 61 -4.11 -3.74 4.42
CA ALA A 61 -4.06 -5.18 4.16
C ALA A 61 -4.40 -5.61 2.72
N ILE A 62 -5.14 -4.77 1.98
CA ILE A 62 -5.59 -5.06 0.60
C ILE A 62 -5.11 -4.00 -0.39
N PHE A 63 -4.18 -3.15 0.05
CA PHE A 63 -3.70 -2.05 -0.77
C PHE A 63 -2.85 -2.59 -1.91
N ALA A 64 -3.12 -2.11 -3.11
CA ALA A 64 -2.24 -2.28 -4.25
C ALA A 64 -2.27 -1.02 -5.09
N PHE A 65 -1.12 -0.66 -5.66
CA PHE A 65 -1.00 0.50 -6.53
C PHE A 65 -0.18 0.16 -7.76
N ASN A 66 -0.40 0.91 -8.81
CA ASN A 66 0.26 0.79 -10.09
C ASN A 66 1.12 2.04 -10.34
N VAL A 67 2.34 1.81 -10.79
CA VAL A 67 3.28 2.82 -11.28
C VAL A 67 3.42 2.61 -12.77
N SER A 68 2.87 3.55 -13.54
CA SER A 68 2.95 3.56 -15.00
C SER A 68 4.02 4.54 -15.45
N CYS A 69 4.94 4.08 -16.29
CA CYS A 69 6.00 4.90 -16.88
C CYS A 69 5.77 5.04 -18.39
N LYS A 70 6.09 6.19 -18.98
CA LYS A 70 6.10 6.35 -20.45
C LYS A 70 7.31 5.69 -21.11
N PHE A 71 8.33 5.33 -20.31
CA PHE A 71 9.56 4.68 -20.75
C PHE A 71 9.55 3.20 -20.35
N PRO A 72 9.83 2.27 -21.29
CA PRO A 72 9.84 0.84 -20.99
C PRO A 72 11.11 0.42 -20.26
N PHE A 73 11.00 -0.51 -19.31
CA PHE A 73 12.10 -1.00 -18.49
C PHE A 73 12.29 -2.52 -18.58
N ARG A 74 13.47 -3.01 -18.16
CA ARG A 74 13.85 -4.44 -18.18
C ARG A 74 13.98 -5.04 -16.79
N LYS A 75 14.45 -4.24 -15.83
CA LYS A 75 14.58 -4.65 -14.44
C LYS A 75 14.27 -3.46 -13.55
N GLY A 76 14.00 -3.73 -12.29
CA GLY A 76 13.83 -2.69 -11.31
C GLY A 76 14.09 -3.19 -9.91
N LYS A 77 14.13 -2.26 -8.98
CA LYS A 77 14.23 -2.55 -7.56
C LYS A 77 13.25 -1.71 -6.76
N VAL A 78 12.68 -2.34 -5.74
CA VAL A 78 11.87 -1.66 -4.72
C VAL A 78 12.73 -1.51 -3.49
N VAL A 79 12.95 -0.28 -3.05
CA VAL A 79 13.73 0.05 -1.86
C VAL A 79 12.76 0.55 -0.79
N THR A 80 12.64 -0.18 0.31
CA THR A 80 11.83 0.24 1.45
C THR A 80 12.73 0.81 2.53
N ALA A 81 12.55 2.09 2.83
CA ALA A 81 13.39 2.82 3.77
C ALA A 81 12.59 3.26 5.00
N MET A 82 13.22 3.16 6.17
CA MET A 82 12.71 3.68 7.43
C MET A 82 13.85 4.42 8.16
N SER A 83 13.55 5.60 8.70
CA SER A 83 14.53 6.38 9.44
C SER A 83 15.04 5.61 10.67
N GLY A 84 16.30 5.15 10.62
CA GLY A 84 16.97 4.44 11.71
C GLY A 84 17.04 2.92 11.58
N ALA A 85 16.69 2.34 10.43
CA ALA A 85 16.81 0.91 10.17
C ALA A 85 17.40 0.64 8.76
N ASP A 86 17.94 -0.55 8.53
CA ASP A 86 18.52 -0.94 7.25
C ASP A 86 17.47 -1.00 6.14
N ASP A 87 17.80 -0.43 4.98
CA ASP A 87 16.91 -0.43 3.81
C ASP A 87 16.66 -1.88 3.33
N GLN A 88 15.40 -2.20 3.03
CA GLN A 88 15.04 -3.48 2.42
C GLN A 88 14.89 -3.34 0.92
N GLU A 89 15.71 -4.07 0.18
CA GLU A 89 15.68 -4.10 -1.28
C GLU A 89 15.00 -5.37 -1.81
N HIS A 90 14.24 -5.20 -2.88
CA HIS A 90 13.69 -6.30 -3.66
C HIS A 90 13.85 -6.02 -5.15
N GLU A 91 14.69 -6.82 -5.81
CA GLU A 91 14.87 -6.76 -7.27
C GLU A 91 13.81 -7.58 -8.00
N PHE A 92 13.31 -7.05 -9.10
CA PHE A 92 12.41 -7.72 -10.01
C PHE A 92 12.86 -7.52 -11.46
N ARG A 93 12.50 -8.49 -12.32
CA ARG A 93 12.80 -8.44 -13.75
C ARG A 93 11.50 -8.58 -14.53
N THR A 94 11.42 -7.90 -15.67
CA THR A 94 10.24 -7.98 -16.53
C THR A 94 10.10 -9.37 -17.13
N THR A 95 8.85 -9.80 -17.31
CA THR A 95 8.51 -11.10 -17.92
C THR A 95 8.56 -11.07 -19.44
N ALA A 96 8.46 -9.89 -20.05
CA ALA A 96 8.48 -9.72 -21.50
C ALA A 96 9.90 -9.90 -22.06
N LYS A 97 10.03 -10.71 -23.12
CA LYS A 97 11.31 -10.96 -23.82
C LYS A 97 11.60 -9.95 -24.94
N ASN A 98 10.76 -8.94 -25.12
CA ASN A 98 10.90 -8.00 -26.22
C ASN A 98 12.08 -7.05 -25.97
N ASP A 99 12.94 -6.95 -26.97
CA ASP A 99 14.05 -6.02 -26.93
C ASP A 99 13.56 -4.57 -26.99
N ILE A 100 14.17 -3.71 -26.19
CA ILE A 100 13.87 -2.28 -26.17
C ILE A 100 14.89 -1.61 -27.08
N PHE A 101 14.43 -0.88 -28.09
CA PHE A 101 15.28 -0.02 -28.92
C PHE A 101 14.87 1.43 -28.71
N ALA A 102 15.73 2.37 -29.08
CA ALA A 102 15.37 3.79 -29.15
C ALA A 102 15.67 4.30 -30.56
N LYS A 103 14.68 4.20 -31.45
CA LYS A 103 14.79 4.63 -32.85
C LYS A 103 15.24 6.09 -32.99
N PRO A 104 14.73 7.06 -32.18
CA PRO A 104 15.17 8.46 -32.25
C PRO A 104 16.64 8.67 -31.89
N MET A 105 17.24 7.75 -31.15
CA MET A 105 18.67 7.80 -30.82
C MET A 105 19.55 7.13 -31.88
N GLY A 106 18.98 6.67 -33.00
CA GLY A 106 19.72 5.96 -34.05
C GLY A 106 20.23 4.58 -33.61
N LEU A 107 19.66 4.01 -32.53
CA LEU A 107 20.18 2.77 -31.96
C LEU A 107 19.82 1.55 -32.82
N VAL A 108 20.85 0.92 -33.36
CA VAL A 108 20.77 -0.37 -34.08
C VAL A 108 20.81 -1.54 -33.10
N VAL A 109 21.41 -1.34 -31.93
CA VAL A 109 21.54 -2.30 -30.83
C VAL A 109 20.47 -2.00 -29.77
N PRO A 110 19.85 -3.02 -29.15
CA PRO A 110 18.87 -2.78 -28.10
C PRO A 110 19.51 -2.14 -26.86
N LEU A 111 18.72 -1.37 -26.12
CA LEU A 111 19.11 -0.81 -24.83
C LEU A 111 19.41 -1.93 -23.84
N GLU A 112 20.67 -2.02 -23.40
CA GLU A 112 21.10 -3.00 -22.42
C GLU A 112 20.56 -2.68 -21.03
N THR A 113 20.63 -1.40 -20.65
CA THR A 113 20.21 -0.88 -19.35
C THR A 113 18.95 -0.04 -19.48
N SER A 114 17.87 -0.48 -18.85
CA SER A 114 16.67 0.32 -18.63
C SER A 114 16.05 -0.14 -17.32
N ASP A 115 16.35 0.62 -16.27
CA ASP A 115 16.17 0.21 -14.89
C ASP A 115 15.26 1.21 -14.19
N ILE A 116 14.40 0.71 -13.29
CA ILE A 116 13.48 1.54 -12.51
C ILE A 116 13.66 1.27 -11.03
N GLU A 117 13.76 2.34 -10.24
CA GLU A 117 13.87 2.28 -8.80
C GLU A 117 12.61 2.90 -8.18
N ILE A 118 11.93 2.14 -7.33
CA ILE A 118 10.78 2.61 -6.57
C ILE A 118 11.18 2.66 -5.10
N ARG A 119 11.18 3.86 -4.53
CA ARG A 119 11.48 4.05 -3.11
C ARG A 119 10.20 4.23 -2.33
N VAL A 120 9.99 3.40 -1.31
CA VAL A 120 8.86 3.48 -0.38
C VAL A 120 9.41 3.90 0.98
N GLU A 121 9.18 5.16 1.34
CA GLU A 121 9.63 5.70 2.63
C GLU A 121 8.48 5.71 3.64
N LEU A 122 8.74 5.18 4.83
CA LEU A 122 7.81 5.31 5.94
C LEU A 122 8.00 6.67 6.60
N LEU A 123 7.00 7.54 6.42
CA LEU A 123 6.86 8.74 7.25
C LEU A 123 6.67 8.28 8.70
N LYS A 124 7.49 8.82 9.62
CA LYS A 124 7.50 8.42 11.03
C LYS A 124 6.06 8.38 11.58
N PRO A 125 5.65 7.31 12.27
CA PRO A 125 4.31 7.25 12.83
C PRO A 125 4.16 8.38 13.85
N GLN A 126 3.23 9.29 13.60
CA GLN A 126 2.79 10.32 14.53
C GLN A 126 1.90 9.69 15.64
N ALA A 127 2.25 8.50 16.12
CA ALA A 127 1.52 7.76 17.13
C ALA A 127 2.41 7.63 18.37
N GLN A 128 2.06 8.38 19.41
CA GLN A 128 2.62 8.23 20.74
C GLN A 128 2.43 6.78 21.23
N GLY A 129 3.53 6.08 21.50
CA GLY A 129 3.52 4.85 22.30
C GLY A 129 3.77 3.52 21.58
N ILE A 130 4.13 3.49 20.29
CA ILE A 130 4.68 2.28 19.67
C ILE A 130 6.20 2.35 19.78
N ASP A 131 6.79 1.47 20.60
CA ASP A 131 8.25 1.29 20.65
C ASP A 131 8.73 0.89 19.26
N THR A 132 9.42 1.81 18.58
CA THR A 132 9.96 1.62 17.23
C THR A 132 11.11 0.62 17.18
N GLN A 133 11.56 0.08 18.32
CA GLN A 133 12.66 -0.88 18.39
C GLN A 133 12.30 -2.27 17.84
N ASP A 134 11.03 -2.66 17.90
CA ASP A 134 10.56 -3.97 17.40
C ASP A 134 9.82 -3.89 16.05
N ALA A 135 9.75 -2.71 15.45
CA ALA A 135 9.04 -2.49 14.18
C ALA A 135 9.86 -3.08 13.00
N LYS A 136 9.58 -4.35 12.65
CA LYS A 136 10.12 -4.96 11.43
C LYS A 136 9.69 -4.15 10.21
N LEU A 137 10.65 -3.75 9.35
CA LEU A 137 10.34 -3.08 8.09
C LEU A 137 9.39 -3.94 7.24
N PRO A 138 8.33 -3.34 6.67
CA PRO A 138 7.47 -4.05 5.74
C PRO A 138 8.24 -4.40 4.46
N LYS A 139 8.24 -5.68 4.09
CA LYS A 139 8.86 -6.14 2.84
C LYS A 139 7.88 -6.08 1.68
N TRP A 140 8.15 -5.24 0.70
CA TRP A 140 7.40 -5.16 -0.57
C TRP A 140 7.92 -6.21 -1.57
N ASP A 141 7.62 -7.49 -1.32
CA ASP A 141 8.11 -8.64 -2.10
C ASP A 141 7.18 -9.07 -3.25
N LYS A 142 5.96 -8.54 -3.31
CA LYS A 142 4.97 -8.87 -4.34
C LYS A 142 4.90 -7.76 -5.39
N VAL A 143 5.62 -7.98 -6.48
CA VAL A 143 5.66 -7.09 -7.64
C VAL A 143 5.17 -7.86 -8.87
N GLU A 144 4.21 -7.28 -9.57
CA GLU A 144 3.80 -7.74 -10.90
C GLU A 144 4.13 -6.67 -11.93
N THR A 145 4.46 -7.08 -13.15
CA THR A 145 4.75 -6.16 -14.25
C THR A 145 3.75 -6.35 -15.37
N ALA A 146 3.28 -5.25 -15.98
CA ALA A 146 2.37 -5.29 -17.11
C ALA A 146 2.95 -4.58 -18.34
N THR A 147 2.52 -5.04 -19.51
CA THR A 147 2.95 -4.54 -20.82
C THR A 147 1.93 -3.59 -21.41
N SER A 148 2.42 -2.54 -22.07
CA SER A 148 1.61 -1.60 -22.83
C SER A 148 2.08 -1.56 -24.29
N GLN A 149 1.16 -1.19 -25.19
CA GLN A 149 1.42 -1.00 -26.61
C GLN A 149 2.07 0.37 -26.83
N LEU A 150 3.37 0.37 -27.13
CA LEU A 150 4.10 1.59 -27.43
C LEU A 150 4.30 1.78 -28.94
N PRO A 151 4.39 3.02 -29.45
CA PRO A 151 4.56 3.26 -30.89
C PRO A 151 5.85 2.64 -31.44
N SER A 152 5.75 1.88 -32.53
CA SER A 152 6.90 1.24 -33.16
C SER A 152 7.89 2.26 -33.72
N ALA A 153 7.41 3.45 -34.10
CA ALA A 153 8.22 4.59 -34.53
C ALA A 153 9.28 5.03 -33.49
N LEU A 154 9.09 4.73 -32.21
CA LEU A 154 10.02 5.10 -31.14
C LEU A 154 10.84 3.89 -30.66
N TRP A 155 10.23 2.70 -30.56
CA TRP A 155 10.78 1.57 -29.80
C TRP A 155 11.22 0.36 -30.62
N VAL A 156 11.22 0.49 -31.96
CA VAL A 156 11.79 -0.51 -32.88
C VAL A 156 13.21 -0.15 -33.25
N LYS A 157 13.96 -1.15 -33.73
CA LYS A 157 15.32 -0.99 -34.23
C LYS A 157 15.40 0.13 -35.27
N TYR A 158 16.41 0.99 -35.15
CA TYR A 158 16.71 1.98 -36.17
C TYR A 158 17.25 1.31 -37.44
N SER A 159 16.77 1.79 -38.59
CA SER A 159 17.23 1.39 -39.91
C SER A 159 17.59 2.64 -40.70
N THR A 160 18.82 2.71 -41.20
CA THR A 160 19.30 3.82 -42.04
C THR A 160 18.53 3.93 -43.35
N ASP A 161 17.91 2.85 -43.83
CA ASP A 161 17.13 2.85 -45.06
C ASP A 161 15.77 3.53 -44.92
N GLU A 162 15.28 3.66 -43.69
CA GLU A 162 14.01 4.33 -43.36
C GLU A 162 14.21 5.77 -42.86
N ASP A 163 15.46 6.25 -42.81
CA ASP A 163 15.77 7.57 -42.29
C ASP A 163 15.42 8.67 -43.32
N PRO A 164 14.50 9.59 -42.99
CA PRO A 164 14.11 10.67 -43.90
C PRO A 164 15.24 11.68 -44.17
N THR A 165 16.27 11.77 -43.32
CA THR A 165 17.41 12.69 -43.51
C THR A 165 18.21 12.40 -44.78
N GLY A 166 18.18 11.16 -45.27
CA GLY A 166 18.80 10.76 -46.54
C GLY A 166 18.00 11.11 -47.79
N GLY A 167 16.92 11.91 -47.68
CA GLY A 167 16.01 12.22 -48.79
C GLY A 167 15.10 11.07 -49.20
N ARG A 168 15.04 10.01 -48.38
CA ARG A 168 14.24 8.79 -48.61
C ARG A 168 12.91 8.88 -47.86
N ASN A 169 11.99 9.68 -48.39
CA ASN A 169 10.66 9.80 -47.79
C ASN A 169 9.81 8.59 -48.22
N ASN A 170 9.77 7.55 -47.37
CA ASN A 170 8.91 6.37 -47.57
C ASN A 170 7.43 6.70 -47.29
N GLN A 171 6.88 7.73 -47.95
CA GLN A 171 5.50 8.21 -47.79
C GLN A 171 4.46 7.11 -48.00
N ALA A 172 4.72 6.19 -48.94
CA ALA A 172 3.86 5.04 -49.19
C ALA A 172 3.73 4.11 -47.98
N ASN A 173 4.73 4.05 -47.09
CA ASN A 173 4.71 3.20 -45.90
C ASN A 173 4.20 3.92 -44.64
N LEU A 174 4.17 5.26 -44.61
CA LEU A 174 3.67 6.04 -43.46
C LEU A 174 2.16 5.88 -43.25
N LEU A 175 1.41 5.61 -44.32
CA LEU A 175 -0.05 5.46 -44.31
C LEU A 175 -0.51 4.01 -44.49
N ASN A 176 0.43 3.06 -44.56
CA ASN A 176 0.06 1.66 -44.66
C ASN A 176 -0.41 1.16 -43.30
N SER A 177 -1.70 0.82 -43.20
CA SER A 177 -2.40 0.25 -42.05
C SER A 177 -1.92 -1.17 -41.67
N LYS A 178 -0.63 -1.47 -41.78
CA LYS A 178 -0.07 -2.74 -41.32
C LYS A 178 -0.13 -2.80 -39.79
N PRO A 179 -0.32 -4.00 -39.21
CA PRO A 179 -0.49 -4.19 -37.77
C PRO A 179 0.74 -3.84 -36.91
N ASP A 180 1.89 -3.52 -37.51
CA ASP A 180 3.16 -3.25 -36.83
C ASP A 180 3.32 -1.80 -36.32
N GLY A 181 2.22 -1.07 -36.12
CA GLY A 181 2.24 0.31 -35.62
C GLY A 181 2.62 0.43 -34.14
N THR A 182 2.48 -0.66 -33.38
CA THR A 182 2.76 -0.71 -31.94
C THR A 182 3.61 -1.91 -31.58
N LYS A 183 4.26 -1.83 -30.42
CA LYS A 183 5.13 -2.85 -29.86
C LYS A 183 4.84 -3.00 -28.37
N ASP A 184 4.56 -4.22 -27.94
CA ASP A 184 4.30 -4.52 -26.53
C ASP A 184 5.60 -4.44 -25.72
N LEU A 185 5.68 -3.51 -24.79
CA LEU A 185 6.81 -3.31 -23.90
C LEU A 185 6.35 -3.11 -22.46
N THR A 186 7.18 -3.53 -21.50
CA THR A 186 6.84 -3.43 -20.07
C THR A 186 7.01 -1.99 -19.58
N THR A 187 5.91 -1.39 -19.14
CA THR A 187 5.82 0.01 -18.70
C THR A 187 5.16 0.19 -17.35
N ASP A 188 4.45 -0.84 -16.88
CA ASP A 188 3.62 -0.77 -15.69
C ASP A 188 4.13 -1.73 -14.62
N ILE A 189 4.08 -1.27 -13.36
CA ILE A 189 4.48 -2.02 -12.18
C ILE A 189 3.35 -1.97 -11.17
N ILE A 190 2.85 -3.14 -10.81
CA ILE A 190 1.81 -3.30 -9.79
C ILE A 190 2.49 -3.79 -8.51
N LEU A 191 2.38 -2.97 -7.47
CA LEU A 191 2.90 -3.25 -6.14
C LEU A 191 1.76 -3.61 -5.21
N TYR A 192 1.88 -4.77 -4.57
CA TYR A 192 0.91 -5.25 -3.59
C TYR A 192 1.41 -5.00 -2.17
N ALA A 193 0.45 -4.78 -1.27
CA ALA A 193 0.73 -4.64 0.14
C ALA A 193 1.62 -5.79 0.67
N PRO A 194 2.60 -5.48 1.54
CA PRO A 194 3.37 -6.44 2.28
C PRO A 194 2.49 -7.47 2.99
N LYS A 195 2.93 -8.71 3.06
CA LYS A 195 2.21 -9.76 3.80
C LYS A 195 2.10 -9.35 5.28
N SER A 196 0.95 -9.62 5.88
CA SER A 196 0.80 -9.47 7.32
C SER A 196 1.79 -10.38 8.05
N LEU A 197 2.52 -9.80 8.99
CA LEU A 197 3.34 -10.58 9.91
C LEU A 197 2.39 -11.24 10.91
N LYS A 198 2.53 -12.56 11.07
CA LYS A 198 1.88 -13.25 12.18
C LYS A 198 2.49 -12.71 13.47
N SER A 199 1.67 -12.41 14.46
CA SER A 199 2.17 -12.12 15.80
C SER A 199 3.02 -13.30 16.26
N GLU A 200 4.21 -13.01 16.80
CA GLU A 200 4.93 -13.99 17.60
C GLU A 200 4.09 -14.18 18.86
N ASP A 201 3.21 -15.19 18.83
CA ASP A 201 2.36 -15.54 19.96
C ASP A 201 3.27 -16.03 21.09
N LYS A 202 3.77 -15.07 21.88
CA LYS A 202 4.59 -15.29 23.07
C LYS A 202 3.73 -15.68 24.27
N ILE A 203 2.44 -15.99 24.08
CA ILE A 203 1.63 -16.53 25.17
C ILE A 203 2.22 -17.91 25.51
N PRO A 204 2.85 -18.08 26.68
CA PRO A 204 3.37 -19.37 27.06
C PRO A 204 2.18 -20.33 27.13
N ARG A 205 2.38 -21.56 26.65
CA ARG A 205 1.36 -22.60 26.78
C ARG A 205 0.98 -22.72 28.25
N LEU A 206 -0.32 -22.57 28.55
CA LEU A 206 -0.83 -22.73 29.89
C LEU A 206 -0.54 -24.17 30.35
N ASP A 207 0.38 -24.32 31.30
CA ASP A 207 0.65 -25.60 31.93
C ASP A 207 -0.47 -25.88 32.93
N ILE A 208 -1.47 -26.64 32.48
CA ILE A 208 -2.65 -27.00 33.28
C ILE A 208 -2.20 -27.66 34.60
N ARG A 209 -1.09 -28.40 34.62
CA ARG A 209 -0.61 -29.07 35.84
C ARG A 209 -0.22 -28.05 36.89
N LYS A 210 0.62 -27.07 36.52
CA LYS A 210 1.00 -25.95 37.41
C LYS A 210 -0.18 -25.06 37.79
N ALA A 211 -1.11 -24.82 36.87
CA ALA A 211 -2.29 -24.01 37.15
C ALA A 211 -3.32 -24.73 38.04
N SER A 212 -3.34 -26.06 38.02
CA SER A 212 -4.22 -26.91 38.82
C SER A 212 -3.63 -27.31 40.17
N GLU A 213 -2.36 -26.99 40.43
CA GLU A 213 -1.80 -27.18 41.77
C GLU A 213 -2.63 -26.33 42.73
N PRO A 214 -3.31 -26.95 43.71
CA PRO A 214 -3.97 -26.18 44.74
C PRO A 214 -2.88 -25.35 45.40
N LEU A 215 -2.96 -24.02 45.24
CA LEU A 215 -2.21 -23.09 46.08
C LEU A 215 -2.62 -23.43 47.51
N ALA A 216 -1.82 -24.27 48.16
CA ALA A 216 -2.00 -24.59 49.56
C ALA A 216 -1.93 -23.25 50.27
N ALA A 217 -3.08 -22.73 50.70
CA ALA A 217 -3.13 -21.51 51.46
C ALA A 217 -2.31 -21.77 52.73
N THR A 218 -1.13 -21.16 52.81
CA THR A 218 -0.25 -21.23 53.99
C THR A 218 -0.97 -20.72 55.25
N VAL A 219 -2.03 -19.94 55.04
CA VAL A 219 -2.90 -19.40 56.07
C VAL A 219 -4.15 -20.25 56.14
N SER A 220 -4.35 -20.94 57.27
CA SER A 220 -5.63 -21.58 57.59
C SER A 220 -6.74 -20.54 57.55
N PHE A 221 -7.89 -20.91 56.99
CA PHE A 221 -9.08 -20.07 57.04
C PHE A 221 -9.32 -19.63 58.49
N PRO A 222 -9.62 -18.34 58.75
CA PRO A 222 -9.88 -17.89 60.11
C PRO A 222 -10.99 -18.76 60.72
N PRO A 223 -10.86 -19.14 62.00
CA PRO A 223 -11.90 -19.90 62.68
C PRO A 223 -13.21 -19.13 62.56
N GLN A 224 -14.27 -19.84 62.18
CA GLN A 224 -15.60 -19.26 62.06
C GLN A 224 -15.98 -18.66 63.42
N GLU A 225 -16.24 -17.35 63.46
CA GLU A 225 -16.75 -16.71 64.67
C GLU A 225 -18.08 -17.38 65.04
N GLU A 226 -18.23 -17.80 66.30
CA GLU A 226 -19.50 -18.32 66.77
C GLU A 226 -20.58 -17.26 66.58
N GLU A 227 -21.70 -17.66 65.95
CA GLU A 227 -22.83 -16.78 65.74
C GLU A 227 -23.25 -16.13 67.07
N SER A 228 -23.18 -14.80 67.14
CA SER A 228 -23.64 -14.10 68.34
C SER A 228 -25.11 -14.46 68.60
N LYS A 229 -25.46 -14.73 69.87
CA LYS A 229 -26.84 -15.09 70.28
C LYS A 229 -27.90 -14.07 69.84
N ASN A 230 -27.48 -12.84 69.50
CA ASN A 230 -28.33 -11.77 69.02
C ASN A 230 -28.83 -11.95 67.57
N TRP A 231 -28.19 -12.83 66.79
CA TRP A 231 -28.56 -13.13 65.42
C TRP A 231 -29.50 -14.33 65.28
N LYS A 232 -29.76 -15.07 66.37
CA LYS A 232 -30.80 -16.10 66.34
C LYS A 232 -32.16 -15.41 66.23
N PRO A 233 -32.99 -15.76 65.21
CA PRO A 233 -34.33 -15.20 65.11
C PRO A 233 -35.05 -15.48 66.43
N LYS A 234 -35.63 -14.42 67.02
CA LYS A 234 -36.44 -14.56 68.22
C LYS A 234 -37.54 -15.55 67.92
N LEU A 235 -37.74 -16.52 68.81
CA LEU A 235 -38.88 -17.41 68.74
C LEU A 235 -40.16 -16.56 68.58
N PRO A 236 -41.08 -16.93 67.68
CA PRO A 236 -42.32 -16.18 67.52
C PRO A 236 -43.02 -16.09 68.87
N LEU A 237 -43.49 -14.88 69.23
CA LEU A 237 -44.35 -14.73 70.39
C LEU A 237 -45.55 -15.67 70.21
N ALA A 238 -45.89 -16.43 71.26
CA ALA A 238 -46.96 -17.43 71.23
C ALA A 238 -48.36 -16.84 70.93
N SER A 239 -48.51 -15.51 70.87
CA SER A 239 -49.68 -14.82 70.36
C SER A 239 -49.56 -14.63 68.84
N THR A 240 -50.30 -15.42 68.08
CA THR A 240 -50.50 -15.14 66.65
C THR A 240 -51.15 -13.76 66.50
N PRO A 241 -50.57 -12.82 65.71
CA PRO A 241 -51.14 -11.48 65.48
C PRO A 241 -52.52 -11.48 64.79
N TRP A 242 -53.01 -12.65 64.38
CA TRP A 242 -54.25 -12.83 63.65
C TRP A 242 -55.50 -12.79 64.53
N GLU A 243 -55.38 -13.08 65.83
CA GLU A 243 -56.52 -13.02 66.75
C GLU A 243 -56.89 -11.57 67.11
N ASP A 244 -55.92 -10.67 67.17
CA ASP A 244 -56.13 -9.24 67.45
C ASP A 244 -56.81 -8.49 66.29
N PHE A 245 -56.76 -9.02 65.06
CA PHE A 245 -57.38 -8.38 63.89
C PHE A 245 -58.88 -8.67 63.77
N LYS A 246 -59.40 -9.69 64.45
CA LYS A 246 -60.84 -10.06 64.41
C LYS A 246 -61.68 -9.36 65.46
N ALA A 247 -61.07 -8.62 66.38
CA ALA A 247 -61.76 -7.84 67.40
C ALA A 247 -61.71 -6.33 67.07
N LYS A 248 -62.27 -5.93 65.93
CA LYS A 248 -62.69 -4.55 65.66
C LYS A 248 -63.91 -4.53 64.75
#